data_AF-A0A354TM78-F1
#
_entry.id   AF-A0A354TM78-F1
#
_cell.length_a   1.000
_cell.length_b   1.000
_cell.length_c   1.000
_cell.angle_alpha   90.00
_cell.angle_beta   90.00
_cell.angle_gamma   90.00
#
_symmetry.space_group_name_H-M   'P 1'
#
loop_
_entity.id
_entity.type
_entity.pdbx_description
1 polymer ?
#
loop_
_entity_poly.entity_id
_entity_poly.type
_entity_poly.pdbx_seq_one_letter_code
_entity_poly.pdbx_strand_id
1 'polypeptide(L)' 'PRFVLTVSGASIRPAAAAPEAAVKTEVEGLSLTVSGSDHSKCERCWHHREDVGANAEYPGLCLRCVNNVDAEGEQRRYA' A
#
# COMPACT_ATOMS: atom_id res chain seq x y z
N PRO A 1 7.44 -2.57 -1.11
CA PRO A 1 7.26 -2.85 0.34
C PRO A 1 5.87 -3.37 0.75
N ARG A 2 4.77 -2.97 0.09
CA ARG A 2 3.39 -3.34 0.49
C ARG A 2 3.15 -4.85 0.63
N PHE A 3 3.71 -5.65 -0.26
CA PHE A 3 3.52 -7.10 -0.24
C PHE A 3 4.38 -7.81 0.80
N VAL A 4 5.61 -7.34 1.02
CA VAL A 4 6.51 -7.88 2.05
C VAL A 4 5.94 -7.63 3.45
N LEU A 5 5.44 -6.42 3.69
CA LEU A 5 4.92 -6.01 5.00
C LEU A 5 3.43 -6.33 5.17
N THR A 6 2.76 -6.88 4.15
CA THR A 6 1.32 -7.19 4.15
C THR A 6 0.42 -6.00 4.53
N VAL A 7 0.82 -4.78 4.15
CA VAL A 7 0.07 -3.53 4.40
C VAL A 7 -0.32 -2.87 3.07
N SER A 8 -1.39 -2.08 3.07
CA SER A 8 -1.83 -1.35 1.86
C SER A 8 -0.80 -0.32 1.37
N GLY A 9 -0.02 0.26 2.29
CA GLY A 9 1.05 1.23 2.00
C GLY A 9 2.05 1.33 3.15
N ALA A 10 3.28 1.73 2.82
CA ALA A 10 4.33 2.01 3.80
C ALA A 10 5.24 3.12 3.24
N SER A 11 5.64 4.04 4.11
CA SER A 11 6.54 5.15 3.78
C SER A 11 7.67 5.21 4.80
N ILE A 12 8.89 5.46 4.35
CA ILE A 12 10.06 5.67 5.20
C ILE A 12 10.28 7.17 5.33
N ARG A 13 10.51 7.65 6.55
CA ARG A 13 10.79 9.05 6.87
C ARG A 13 12.03 9.15 7.77
N PRO A 14 12.78 10.26 7.73
CA PRO A 14 13.90 10.48 8.65
C PRO A 14 13.44 10.42 10.11
N ALA A 15 14.27 9.87 11.00
CA ALA A 15 13.94 9.73 12.42
C ALA A 15 13.63 11.07 13.11
N ALA A 16 14.28 12.16 12.68
CA ALA A 16 14.02 13.51 13.18
C ALA A 16 12.59 14.03 12.86
N ALA A 17 11.90 13.41 11.89
CA ALA A 17 10.52 13.72 11.51
C ALA A 17 9.50 12.77 12.14
N ALA A 18 9.91 11.97 13.14
CA ALA A 18 9.00 11.06 13.82
C ALA A 18 7.91 11.88 14.57
N PRO A 19 6.62 11.61 14.33
CA PRO A 19 5.55 12.25 15.07
C PRO A 19 5.54 11.80 16.53
N GLU A 20 4.92 12.57 17.41
CA GLU A 20 4.80 12.24 18.85
C GLU A 20 4.10 10.89 19.09
N ALA A 21 3.15 10.53 18.22
CA ALA A 21 2.45 9.24 18.26
C ALA A 21 3.30 8.05 17.75
N ALA A 22 4.55 8.25 17.34
CA ALA A 22 5.41 7.16 16.89
C ALA A 22 5.85 6.29 18.06
N VAL A 23 5.73 4.98 17.88
CA VAL A 23 6.12 3.98 18.88
C VAL A 23 7.50 3.47 18.52
N LYS A 24 8.42 3.46 19.50
CA LYS A 24 9.75 2.85 19.35
C LYS A 24 9.61 1.34 19.25
N THR A 25 10.37 0.74 18.34
CA THR A 25 10.43 -0.72 18.20
C THR A 25 11.62 -1.29 18.97
N GLU A 26 11.76 -2.62 19.00
CA GLU A 26 12.93 -3.31 19.55
C GLU A 26 14.19 -3.13 18.67
N VAL A 27 14.03 -2.60 17.45
CA VAL A 27 15.13 -2.29 16.54
C VAL A 27 15.63 -0.88 16.81
N GLU A 28 16.91 -0.76 17.16
CA GLU A 28 17.54 0.53 17.44
C GLU A 28 17.42 1.49 16.24
N GLY A 29 17.00 2.73 16.52
CA GLY A 29 16.81 3.75 15.49
C GLY A 29 15.51 3.63 14.68
N LEU A 30 14.66 2.62 14.94
CA LEU A 30 13.40 2.43 14.22
C LEU A 30 12.19 2.74 15.11
N SER A 31 11.35 3.67 14.63
CA SER A 31 10.03 3.94 15.19
C SER A 31 8.95 3.80 14.09
N LEU A 32 7.74 3.47 14.51
CA LEU A 32 6.63 3.18 13.61
C LEU A 32 5.38 3.98 14.02
N THR A 33 4.60 4.36 13.02
CA THR A 33 3.20 4.73 13.18
C THR A 33 2.36 3.79 12.33
N VAL A 34 1.20 3.39 12.82
CA VAL A 34 0.27 2.51 12.11
C VAL A 34 -1.10 3.16 12.14
N SER A 35 -1.72 3.28 10.98
CA SER A 35 -3.08 3.80 10.83
C SER A 35 -3.83 3.01 9.76
N GLY A 36 -5.16 3.03 9.85
CA GLY A 36 -6.02 2.59 8.76
C GLY A 36 -5.80 3.47 7.53
N SER A 37 -5.99 2.91 6.34
CA SER A 37 -5.99 3.69 5.10
C SER A 37 -7.37 4.27 4.86
N ASP A 38 -7.44 5.54 4.47
CA ASP A 38 -8.69 6.22 4.12
C ASP A 38 -9.18 5.91 2.69
N HIS A 39 -8.40 5.13 1.94
CA HIS A 39 -8.72 4.80 0.56
C HIS A 39 -9.67 3.62 0.45
N SER A 40 -10.35 3.51 -0.68
CA SER A 40 -11.21 2.37 -1.01
C SER A 40 -10.39 1.08 -1.18
N LYS A 41 -10.97 -0.06 -0.78
CA LYS A 41 -10.38 -1.39 -0.93
C LYS A 41 -10.58 -1.90 -2.37
N CYS A 42 -9.50 -2.33 -3.01
CA CYS A 42 -9.57 -3.02 -4.30
C CYS A 42 -10.10 -4.45 -4.13
N GLU A 43 -11.10 -4.85 -4.89
CA GLU A 43 -11.76 -6.16 -4.74
C GLU A 43 -10.87 -7.35 -5.13
N ARG A 44 -9.90 -7.15 -6.04
CA ARG A 44 -9.00 -8.21 -6.52
C ARG A 44 -7.76 -8.42 -5.65
N CYS A 45 -7.11 -7.34 -5.22
CA CYS A 45 -5.86 -7.44 -4.47
C CYS A 45 -5.97 -7.11 -2.98
N TRP A 46 -7.16 -6.68 -2.54
CA TRP A 46 -7.50 -6.33 -1.16
C TRP A 46 -6.67 -5.21 -0.52
N HIS A 47 -5.83 -4.52 -1.29
CA HIS A 47 -5.16 -3.32 -0.84
C HIS A 47 -6.07 -2.10 -0.97
N HIS A 48 -6.00 -1.22 0.03
CA HIS A 48 -6.63 0.10 0.01
C HIS A 48 -5.79 1.06 -0.83
N ARG A 49 -6.43 1.73 -1.79
CA ARG A 49 -5.74 2.41 -2.89
C ARG A 49 -6.55 3.60 -3.40
N GLU A 50 -5.87 4.73 -3.59
CA GLU A 50 -6.49 5.96 -4.11
C GLU A 50 -7.06 5.79 -5.51
N ASP A 51 -6.48 4.87 -6.29
CA ASP A 51 -6.79 4.63 -7.69
C ASP A 51 -7.90 3.58 -7.92
N VAL A 52 -8.59 3.13 -6.87
CA VAL A 52 -9.77 2.24 -7.01
C VAL A 52 -10.91 3.00 -7.65
N GLY A 53 -11.44 2.45 -8.75
CA GLY A 53 -12.53 3.07 -9.51
C GLY A 53 -12.08 4.11 -10.53
N ALA A 54 -10.77 4.27 -10.73
CA ALA A 54 -10.24 5.17 -11.75
C ALA A 54 -10.52 4.69 -13.20
N ASN A 55 -10.76 3.39 -13.40
CA ASN A 55 -11.22 2.84 -14.67
C ASN A 55 -12.73 2.53 -14.58
N ALA A 56 -13.52 3.12 -15.50
CA ALA A 56 -14.97 2.99 -15.51
C ALA A 56 -15.47 1.58 -15.86
N GLU A 57 -14.70 0.79 -16.60
CA GLU A 57 -15.00 -0.62 -16.90
C GLU A 57 -14.77 -1.52 -15.68
N TYR A 58 -13.88 -1.12 -14.77
CA TYR A 58 -13.51 -1.86 -13.57
C TYR A 58 -13.62 -1.01 -12.29
N PRO A 59 -14.84 -0.59 -11.88
CA PRO A 59 -15.05 0.37 -10.80
C PRO A 59 -14.57 -0.11 -9.42
N GLY A 60 -14.48 -1.44 -9.20
CA GLY A 60 -13.98 -2.04 -7.95
C GLY A 60 -12.47 -2.28 -7.91
N LEU A 61 -11.75 -1.98 -8.99
CA LEU A 61 -10.33 -2.32 -9.14
C LEU A 61 -9.43 -1.08 -9.12
N CYS A 62 -8.22 -1.25 -8.58
CA CYS A 62 -7.13 -0.31 -8.76
C CYS A 62 -6.46 -0.51 -10.12
N LEU A 63 -5.76 0.50 -10.64
CA LEU A 63 -5.16 0.49 -11.98
C LEU A 63 -4.15 -0.65 -12.18
N ARG A 64 -3.46 -1.05 -11.12
CA ARG A 64 -2.58 -2.24 -11.14
C ARG A 64 -3.36 -3.53 -11.42
N CYS A 65 -4.53 -3.67 -10.81
CA CYS A 65 -5.37 -4.84 -11.01
C CYS A 65 -5.99 -4.83 -12.40
N VAL A 66 -6.37 -3.67 -12.93
CA VAL A 66 -6.82 -3.51 -14.31
C VAL A 66 -5.73 -3.94 -15.29
N ASN A 67 -4.49 -3.45 -15.14
CA ASN A 67 -3.38 -3.86 -16.00
C ASN A 67 -3.12 -5.38 -15.95
N ASN A 68 -3.29 -6.00 -14.79
CA ASN A 68 -3.18 -7.46 -14.63
C ASN A 68 -4.35 -8.27 -15.22
N VAL A 69 -5.46 -7.62 -15.61
CA VAL A 69 -6.63 -8.26 -16.21
C VAL A 69 -6.60 -8.07 -17.73
N ASP A 70 -6.35 -6.85 -18.21
CA ASP A 70 -6.51 -6.48 -19.64
C ASP A 70 -5.21 -6.14 -20.38
N ALA A 71 -4.06 -6.21 -19.71
CA ALA A 71 -2.78 -5.95 -20.34
C ALA A 71 -1.79 -7.09 -20.03
N GLU A 72 -0.51 -6.85 -20.31
CA GLU A 72 0.56 -7.83 -20.08
C GLU A 72 0.76 -8.19 -18.60
N GLY A 73 0.15 -7.43 -17.69
CA GLY A 73 0.28 -7.60 -16.26
C GLY A 73 1.67 -7.22 -15.72
N GLU A 74 1.80 -7.25 -14.39
CA GLU A 74 3.04 -6.90 -13.71
C GLU A 74 3.99 -8.10 -13.59
N GLN A 75 5.24 -7.96 -14.01
CA GLN A 75 6.27 -8.96 -13.73
C GLN A 75 6.77 -8.81 -12.29
N ARG A 76 6.53 -9.82 -11.45
CA ARG A 76 7.00 -9.85 -10.06
C ARG A 76 8.19 -10.79 -9.95
N ARG A 77 9.37 -10.25 -9.67
CA ARG A 77 10.58 -11.04 -9.40
C ARG A 77 10.68 -11.47 -7.94
N TYR A 78 10.11 -10.68 -7.03
CA TYR A 78 10.01 -10.92 -5.60
C TYR A 78 8.71 -10.28 -5.07
N ALA A 79 8.42 -10.41 -3.77
CA ALA A 79 7.21 -9.89 -3.13
C ALA A 79 7.03 -8.37 -3.31
#